data_AF-B0DL31-F1
#
_entry.id   AF-B0DL31-F1
#
_cell.length_a   1.000
_cell.length_b   1.000
_cell.length_c   1.000
_cell.angle_alpha   90.00
_cell.angle_beta   90.00
_cell.angle_gamma   90.00
#
_symmetry.space_group_name_H-M   'P 1'
#
loop_
_entity.id
_entity.type
_entity.pdbx_description
1 polymer ?
#
loop_
_entity_poly.entity_id
_entity_poly.type
_entity_poly.pdbx_seq_one_letter_code
_entity_poly.pdbx_strand_id
1 'polypeptide(L)'
;MGIQFGSFNAICETAALVICPLVETSQGVEPTCYSRNVEIGGTLIFQPSTCFVHIVAIIMTAIMIIHIRSKYTAVGRKEIVTFFWMYALIELLAMFLDSGIIPTDNVTYMWFAAVYTGLVASAYTCLLINGFVGFQFAEDGTPLSLWFLRISCLAVWGVSFFVAIATFQQFAGFKYTKPIGLWIIYILWPLVCTVIYIVSQLILVFRTLDDRWPIGDIVFGTAFFTIAQVLLFAFSVTICDSIKHYIDGLFFFTLCMLLSVMMVYKYWDSITKEDLEFSVGSKAAVWEVKDPLLAGAGAGGMDYSTEEDNASNYHGGGPASLVGGVSGGQLYGAPHHQPYGGPQKGGMRGYPPSAGDRY
;
A
#
# COMPACT_ATOMS: atom_id res chain seq x y z
N MET A 1 -10.61 -29.98 -17.25
CA MET A 1 -9.89 -30.20 -15.98
C MET A 1 -10.66 -29.47 -14.91
N GLY A 2 -11.26 -30.19 -13.95
CA GLY A 2 -12.20 -29.61 -12.98
C GLY A 2 -11.56 -29.48 -11.60
N ILE A 3 -11.85 -28.39 -10.90
CA ILE A 3 -11.46 -28.19 -9.50
C ILE A 3 -12.22 -29.22 -8.65
N GLN A 4 -11.49 -30.11 -7.97
CA GLN A 4 -12.07 -31.05 -7.02
C GLN A 4 -11.97 -30.50 -5.60
N PHE A 5 -13.08 -30.57 -4.86
CA PHE A 5 -13.12 -30.12 -3.47
C PHE A 5 -12.11 -30.91 -2.61
N GLY A 6 -11.24 -30.19 -1.90
CA GLY A 6 -10.28 -30.79 -0.96
C GLY A 6 -9.05 -31.44 -1.60
N SER A 7 -8.82 -31.24 -2.91
CA SER A 7 -7.60 -31.64 -3.61
C SER A 7 -6.96 -30.44 -4.28
N PHE A 8 -5.63 -30.40 -4.27
CA PHE A 8 -4.82 -29.40 -4.97
C PHE A 8 -4.25 -29.92 -6.28
N ASN A 9 -4.42 -31.20 -6.63
CA ASN A 9 -3.71 -31.78 -7.77
C ASN A 9 -3.96 -31.01 -9.08
N ALA A 10 -5.23 -30.81 -9.45
CA ALA A 10 -5.59 -30.06 -10.65
C ALA A 10 -5.19 -28.58 -10.59
N ILE A 11 -5.18 -27.97 -9.40
CA ILE A 11 -4.79 -26.57 -9.22
C ILE A 11 -3.28 -26.41 -9.42
N CYS A 12 -2.50 -27.29 -8.78
CA CYS A 12 -1.05 -27.27 -8.82
C CYS A 12 -0.48 -27.70 -10.16
N GLU A 13 -1.16 -28.59 -10.90
CA GLU A 13 -0.83 -28.89 -12.29
C GLU A 13 -0.99 -27.64 -13.18
N THR A 14 -1.96 -26.77 -12.89
CA THR A 14 -2.21 -25.55 -13.69
C THR A 14 -1.39 -24.33 -13.29
N ALA A 15 -1.02 -24.20 -12.01
CA ALA A 15 -0.36 -23.01 -11.48
C ALA A 15 0.63 -23.35 -10.36
N ALA A 16 1.80 -22.70 -10.38
CA ALA A 16 2.90 -22.92 -9.45
C ALA A 16 2.67 -22.20 -8.09
N LEU A 17 1.65 -22.57 -7.33
CA LEU A 17 1.40 -21.94 -6.02
C LEU A 17 2.48 -22.34 -5.01
N VAL A 18 2.78 -21.45 -4.06
CA VAL A 18 3.71 -21.66 -2.93
C VAL A 18 3.47 -22.97 -2.15
N ILE A 19 2.22 -23.44 -2.08
CA ILE A 19 1.87 -24.67 -1.35
C ILE A 19 2.05 -25.96 -2.17
N CYS A 20 2.14 -25.86 -3.50
CA CYS A 20 2.14 -27.00 -4.42
C CYS A 20 3.31 -27.99 -4.23
N PRO A 21 4.54 -27.54 -3.90
CA PRO A 21 5.65 -28.45 -3.61
C PRO A 21 5.45 -29.30 -2.34
N LEU A 22 4.45 -29.00 -1.50
CA LEU A 22 4.27 -29.60 -0.16
C LEU A 22 2.99 -30.43 -0.03
N VAL A 23 2.21 -30.60 -1.10
CA VAL A 23 0.87 -31.24 -1.07
C VAL A 23 0.74 -32.37 -2.09
N GLU A 24 -0.27 -33.22 -1.87
CA GLU A 24 -0.67 -34.41 -2.65
C GLU A 24 0.34 -35.57 -2.67
N THR A 25 1.59 -35.31 -3.03
CA THR A 25 2.65 -36.34 -3.11
C THR A 25 3.82 -36.04 -2.17
N SER A 26 4.69 -37.03 -1.94
CA SER A 26 5.90 -36.85 -1.13
C SER A 26 6.96 -35.94 -1.76
N GLN A 27 6.79 -35.57 -3.03
CA GLN A 27 7.68 -34.65 -3.76
C GLN A 27 6.93 -33.39 -4.23
N GLY A 28 5.66 -33.23 -3.84
CA GLY A 28 4.81 -32.15 -4.33
C GLY A 28 4.24 -32.39 -5.73
N VAL A 29 3.51 -31.40 -6.23
CA VAL A 29 2.97 -31.39 -7.60
C VAL A 29 3.62 -30.24 -8.36
N GLU A 30 4.24 -30.55 -9.49
CA GLU A 30 4.85 -29.57 -10.38
C GLU A 30 3.82 -29.10 -11.44
N PRO A 31 3.77 -27.80 -11.76
CA PRO A 31 2.93 -27.29 -12.83
C PRO A 31 3.36 -27.84 -14.20
N THR A 32 2.40 -28.06 -15.10
CA THR A 32 2.68 -28.55 -16.45
C THR A 32 3.40 -27.49 -17.31
N CYS A 33 3.21 -26.22 -17.00
CA CYS A 33 3.85 -25.10 -17.68
C CYS A 33 4.19 -23.99 -16.68
N TYR A 34 5.43 -23.50 -16.70
CA TYR A 34 5.92 -22.41 -15.87
C TYR A 34 6.88 -21.51 -16.65
N SER A 35 7.07 -20.27 -16.18
CA SER A 35 8.01 -19.33 -16.80
C SER A 35 9.45 -19.84 -16.72
N ARG A 36 10.23 -19.67 -17.80
CA ARG A 36 11.64 -20.06 -17.83
C ARG A 36 12.43 -19.44 -16.68
N ASN A 37 13.30 -20.26 -16.11
CA ASN A 37 14.22 -19.84 -15.07
C ASN A 37 15.41 -19.12 -15.70
N VAL A 38 15.98 -18.17 -14.96
CA VAL A 38 17.16 -17.41 -15.38
C VAL A 38 18.26 -17.61 -14.36
N GLU A 39 19.45 -17.97 -14.84
CA GLU A 39 20.63 -18.08 -14.00
C GLU A 39 21.37 -16.75 -13.97
N ILE A 40 21.52 -16.16 -12.78
CA ILE A 40 22.28 -14.92 -12.56
C ILE A 40 23.38 -15.23 -11.54
N GLY A 41 24.64 -15.18 -11.98
CA GLY A 41 25.79 -15.33 -11.09
C GLY A 41 25.86 -16.66 -10.33
N GLY A 42 25.41 -17.76 -10.94
CA GLY A 42 25.38 -19.10 -10.34
C GLY A 42 24.18 -19.36 -9.43
N THR A 43 23.24 -18.41 -9.31
CA THR A 43 21.94 -18.62 -8.65
C THR A 43 20.84 -18.72 -9.69
N LEU A 44 20.07 -19.80 -9.65
CA LEU A 44 18.94 -20.02 -10.54
C LEU A 44 17.70 -19.35 -9.94
N ILE A 45 17.21 -18.32 -10.60
CA ILE A 45 15.99 -17.59 -10.21
C ILE A 45 14.82 -18.18 -10.97
N PHE A 46 13.84 -18.65 -10.21
CA PHE A 46 12.58 -19.14 -10.75
C PHE A 46 11.66 -17.95 -11.04
N GLN A 47 10.88 -18.05 -12.13
CA GLN A 47 9.79 -17.12 -12.46
C GLN A 47 10.14 -15.62 -12.28
N PRO A 48 11.20 -15.11 -12.95
CA PRO A 48 11.70 -13.75 -12.73
C PRO A 48 10.68 -12.66 -13.08
N SER A 49 9.77 -12.94 -14.02
CA SER A 49 8.67 -12.05 -14.41
C SER A 49 7.71 -11.79 -13.25
N THR A 50 7.28 -12.83 -12.54
CA THR A 50 6.40 -12.74 -11.36
C THR A 50 7.12 -12.06 -10.19
N CYS A 51 8.40 -12.38 -9.98
CA CYS A 51 9.25 -11.71 -9.00
C CYS A 51 9.29 -10.18 -9.20
N PHE A 52 9.38 -9.71 -10.44
CA PHE A 52 9.33 -8.29 -10.75
C PHE A 52 7.99 -7.64 -10.35
N VAL A 53 6.86 -8.33 -10.55
CA VAL A 53 5.55 -7.82 -10.14
C VAL A 53 5.44 -7.70 -8.62
N HIS A 54 5.98 -8.64 -7.85
CA HIS A 54 6.04 -8.54 -6.38
C HIS A 54 6.83 -7.30 -5.94
N ILE A 55 7.95 -6.98 -6.59
CA ILE A 55 8.73 -5.76 -6.30
C ILE A 55 7.88 -4.51 -6.55
N VAL A 56 7.20 -4.44 -7.70
CA VAL A 56 6.27 -3.34 -8.01
C VAL A 56 5.16 -3.27 -6.97
N ALA A 57 4.63 -4.41 -6.52
CA ALA A 57 3.57 -4.47 -5.52
C ALA A 57 3.99 -3.92 -4.17
N ILE A 58 5.20 -4.26 -3.72
CA ILE A 58 5.77 -3.72 -2.47
C ILE A 58 5.94 -2.20 -2.58
N ILE A 59 6.48 -1.69 -3.69
CA ILE A 59 6.67 -0.24 -3.92
C ILE A 59 5.32 0.48 -3.91
N MET A 60 4.34 -0.02 -4.67
CA MET A 60 3.01 0.57 -4.72
C MET A 60 2.31 0.55 -3.36
N THR A 61 2.48 -0.54 -2.60
CA THR A 61 1.94 -0.65 -1.25
C THR A 61 2.58 0.34 -0.29
N ALA A 62 3.90 0.56 -0.38
CA ALA A 62 4.59 1.57 0.41
C ALA A 62 4.06 2.99 0.10
N ILE A 63 3.84 3.31 -1.18
CA ILE A 63 3.25 4.59 -1.60
C ILE A 63 1.85 4.75 -1.01
N MET A 64 0.99 3.72 -1.09
CA MET A 64 -0.36 3.76 -0.51
C MET A 64 -0.30 3.98 1.02
N ILE A 65 0.57 3.28 1.74
CA ILE A 65 0.74 3.46 3.19
C ILE A 65 1.12 4.91 3.53
N ILE A 66 2.02 5.53 2.76
CA ILE A 66 2.42 6.92 2.97
C ILE A 66 1.22 7.87 2.81
N HIS A 67 0.40 7.68 1.77
CA HIS A 67 -0.79 8.50 1.52
C HIS A 67 -1.89 8.30 2.57
N ILE A 68 -2.09 7.08 3.07
CA ILE A 68 -3.05 6.84 4.17
C ILE A 68 -2.60 7.57 5.44
N ARG A 69 -1.28 7.56 5.72
CA ARG A 69 -0.71 8.19 6.90
C ARG A 69 -0.68 9.71 6.83
N SER A 70 -0.74 10.32 5.64
CA SER A 70 -0.79 11.78 5.50
C SER A 70 -2.18 12.35 5.82
N LYS A 71 -3.24 11.54 5.84
CA LYS A 71 -4.57 11.97 6.30
C LYS A 71 -4.66 12.00 7.83
N TYR A 72 -5.17 13.08 8.41
CA TYR A 72 -5.19 13.28 9.88
C TYR A 72 -6.48 12.80 10.57
N THR A 73 -7.64 12.91 9.92
CA THR A 73 -8.96 12.65 10.51
C THR A 73 -9.78 11.54 9.80
N ALA A 74 -9.15 10.78 8.90
CA ALA A 74 -9.82 9.74 8.12
C ALA A 74 -10.31 8.55 8.95
N VAL A 75 -11.56 8.17 8.68
CA VAL A 75 -12.26 7.04 9.31
C VAL A 75 -11.53 5.73 8.99
N GLY A 76 -11.30 4.91 10.02
CA GLY A 76 -10.68 3.58 9.87
C GLY A 76 -9.22 3.60 9.38
N ARG A 77 -8.53 4.76 9.44
CA ARG A 77 -7.15 4.93 8.94
C ARG A 77 -6.16 3.93 9.54
N LYS A 78 -6.24 3.66 10.85
CA LYS A 78 -5.27 2.78 11.52
C LYS A 78 -5.56 1.30 11.22
N GLU A 79 -6.82 0.96 11.03
CA GLU A 79 -7.34 -0.35 10.70
C GLU A 79 -6.90 -0.75 9.28
N ILE A 80 -7.11 0.12 8.29
CA ILE A 80 -6.79 -0.18 6.89
C ILE A 80 -5.28 -0.24 6.64
N VAL A 81 -4.49 0.58 7.35
CA VAL A 81 -3.01 0.51 7.30
C VAL A 81 -2.52 -0.86 7.75
N THR A 82 -3.22 -1.52 8.68
CA THR A 82 -2.84 -2.88 9.12
C THR A 82 -3.00 -3.88 7.97
N PHE A 83 -4.04 -3.75 7.13
CA PHE A 83 -4.21 -4.57 5.93
C PHE A 83 -3.05 -4.37 4.94
N PHE A 84 -2.67 -3.13 4.65
CA PHE A 84 -1.57 -2.86 3.71
C PHE A 84 -0.20 -3.32 4.23
N TRP A 85 0.07 -3.26 5.54
CA TRP A 85 1.28 -3.86 6.11
C TRP A 85 1.31 -5.38 5.98
N MET A 86 0.16 -6.04 6.18
CA MET A 86 0.06 -7.49 5.95
C MET A 86 0.25 -7.83 4.48
N TYR A 87 -0.34 -7.06 3.57
CA TYR A 87 -0.16 -7.24 2.13
C TYR A 87 1.31 -7.09 1.73
N ALA A 88 2.00 -6.04 2.21
CA ALA A 88 3.44 -5.85 1.97
C ALA A 88 4.29 -7.04 2.47
N LEU A 89 3.96 -7.60 3.64
CA LEU A 89 4.64 -8.78 4.18
C LEU A 89 4.38 -10.05 3.36
N ILE A 90 3.14 -10.23 2.87
CA ILE A 90 2.77 -11.35 1.99
C ILE A 90 3.53 -11.26 0.68
N GLU A 91 3.58 -10.10 0.04
CA GLU A 91 4.30 -9.88 -1.23
C GLU A 91 5.82 -10.10 -1.05
N LEU A 92 6.38 -9.66 0.08
CA LEU A 92 7.79 -9.91 0.40
C LEU A 92 8.10 -11.41 0.57
N LEU A 93 7.22 -12.15 1.25
CA LEU A 93 7.38 -13.60 1.40
C LEU A 93 7.14 -14.35 0.08
N ALA A 94 6.12 -13.96 -0.69
CA ALA A 94 5.85 -14.52 -2.01
C ALA A 94 7.06 -14.34 -2.94
N MET A 95 7.68 -13.16 -2.94
CA MET A 95 8.90 -12.89 -3.69
C MET A 95 10.01 -13.91 -3.36
N PHE A 96 10.24 -14.27 -2.10
CA PHE A 96 11.26 -15.27 -1.73
C PHE A 96 10.89 -16.70 -2.08
N LEU A 97 9.59 -17.04 -2.02
CA LEU A 97 9.09 -18.40 -2.24
C LEU A 97 8.91 -18.72 -3.74
N ASP A 98 8.40 -17.77 -4.53
CA ASP A 98 8.16 -17.94 -5.96
C ASP A 98 9.45 -17.78 -6.78
N SER A 99 10.39 -16.94 -6.34
CA SER A 99 11.69 -16.80 -7.02
C SER A 99 12.65 -17.97 -6.76
N GLY A 100 12.30 -18.87 -5.83
CA GLY A 100 13.16 -19.97 -5.39
C GLY A 100 14.45 -19.54 -4.71
N ILE A 101 14.54 -18.30 -4.21
CA ILE A 101 15.62 -17.85 -3.32
C ILE A 101 15.69 -18.75 -2.09
N ILE A 102 14.52 -19.18 -1.58
CA ILE A 102 14.41 -20.29 -0.64
C ILE A 102 14.10 -21.55 -1.47
N PRO A 103 15.06 -22.48 -1.64
CA PRO A 103 14.82 -23.69 -2.42
C PRO A 103 13.76 -24.58 -1.76
N THR A 104 12.92 -25.21 -2.56
CA THR A 104 11.86 -26.13 -2.10
C THR A 104 12.41 -27.37 -1.38
N ASP A 105 13.65 -27.78 -1.70
CA ASP A 105 14.36 -28.89 -1.03
C ASP A 105 14.81 -28.54 0.40
N ASN A 106 14.89 -27.25 0.74
CA ASN A 106 15.26 -26.84 2.08
C ASN A 106 14.07 -27.01 3.04
N VAL A 107 14.30 -27.66 4.18
CA VAL A 107 13.32 -27.81 5.28
C VAL A 107 12.70 -26.48 5.71
N THR A 108 13.44 -25.39 5.54
CA THR A 108 13.02 -24.02 5.84
C THR A 108 11.83 -23.57 4.98
N TYR A 109 11.74 -24.02 3.72
CA TYR A 109 10.66 -23.66 2.79
C TYR A 109 9.28 -23.97 3.39
N MET A 110 9.13 -25.14 4.00
CA MET A 110 7.88 -25.56 4.65
C MET A 110 7.39 -24.58 5.71
N TRP A 111 8.30 -24.07 6.55
CA TRP A 111 7.94 -23.11 7.60
C TRP A 111 7.52 -21.76 7.03
N PHE A 112 8.25 -21.26 6.03
CA PHE A 112 7.90 -20.01 5.37
C PHE A 112 6.59 -20.12 4.56
N ALA A 113 6.35 -21.24 3.89
CA ALA A 113 5.08 -21.52 3.20
C ALA A 113 3.89 -21.57 4.18
N ALA A 114 4.09 -22.12 5.38
CA ALA A 114 3.07 -22.10 6.42
C ALA A 114 2.80 -20.69 6.97
N VAL A 115 3.84 -19.89 7.22
CA VAL A 115 3.69 -18.48 7.63
C VAL A 115 2.96 -17.68 6.55
N TYR A 116 3.34 -17.85 5.30
CA TYR A 116 2.71 -17.22 4.14
C TYR A 116 1.21 -17.58 4.06
N THR A 117 0.88 -18.86 4.15
CA THR A 117 -0.52 -19.34 4.13
C THR A 117 -1.35 -18.73 5.25
N GLY A 118 -0.79 -18.67 6.47
CA GLY A 118 -1.46 -18.04 7.61
C GLY A 118 -1.66 -16.53 7.41
N LEU A 119 -0.67 -15.84 6.84
CA LEU A 119 -0.76 -14.41 6.56
C LEU A 119 -1.82 -14.12 5.51
N VAL A 120 -1.92 -14.92 4.45
CA VAL A 120 -2.98 -14.81 3.44
C VAL A 120 -4.35 -14.91 4.10
N ALA A 121 -4.63 -15.97 4.87
CA ALA A 121 -5.92 -16.14 5.54
C ALA A 121 -6.24 -15.00 6.53
N SER A 122 -5.22 -14.53 7.26
CA SER A 122 -5.37 -13.39 8.16
C SER A 122 -5.58 -12.07 7.43
N ALA A 123 -5.01 -11.86 6.24
CA ALA A 123 -5.17 -10.62 5.49
C ALA A 123 -6.60 -10.47 4.96
N TYR A 124 -7.22 -11.56 4.52
CA TYR A 124 -8.65 -11.57 4.16
C TYR A 124 -9.57 -11.37 5.37
N THR A 125 -9.16 -11.84 6.55
CA THR A 125 -9.86 -11.52 7.81
C THR A 125 -9.76 -10.03 8.14
N CYS A 126 -8.57 -9.45 7.97
CA CYS A 126 -8.33 -8.02 8.13
C CYS A 126 -9.21 -7.21 7.17
N LEU A 127 -9.29 -7.61 5.90
CA LEU A 127 -10.16 -7.00 4.90
C LEU A 127 -11.63 -7.04 5.32
N LEU A 128 -12.11 -8.20 5.78
CA LEU A 128 -13.49 -8.38 6.25
C LEU A 128 -13.80 -7.45 7.44
N ILE A 129 -12.92 -7.41 8.46
CA ILE A 129 -13.12 -6.52 9.63
C ILE A 129 -13.12 -5.06 9.19
N ASN A 130 -12.18 -4.64 8.34
CA ASN A 130 -12.15 -3.29 7.78
C ASN A 130 -13.45 -2.95 7.05
N GLY A 131 -14.05 -3.91 6.34
CA GLY A 131 -15.34 -3.71 5.68
C GLY A 131 -16.50 -3.41 6.65
N PHE A 132 -16.42 -3.90 7.89
CA PHE A 132 -17.41 -3.60 8.93
C PHE A 132 -17.17 -2.28 9.66
N VAL A 133 -15.93 -1.75 9.64
CA VAL A 133 -15.60 -0.45 10.27
C VAL A 133 -16.42 0.68 9.64
N GLY A 134 -16.70 0.60 8.34
CA GLY A 134 -17.52 1.62 7.65
C GLY A 134 -18.96 1.72 8.16
N PHE A 135 -19.49 0.70 8.83
CA PHE A 135 -20.82 0.75 9.45
C PHE A 135 -20.83 1.43 10.83
N GLN A 136 -19.65 1.82 11.35
CA GLN A 136 -19.49 2.50 12.63
C GLN A 136 -20.12 1.74 13.82
N PHE A 137 -20.18 0.40 13.77
CA PHE A 137 -20.67 -0.41 14.90
C PHE A 137 -19.78 -0.28 16.15
N ALA A 138 -18.51 0.02 15.95
CA ALA A 138 -17.56 0.38 16.99
C ALA A 138 -16.86 1.67 16.57
N GLU A 139 -16.61 2.56 17.54
CA GLU A 139 -15.88 3.80 17.31
C GLU A 139 -14.47 3.48 16.77
N ASP A 140 -14.18 4.00 15.59
CA ASP A 140 -12.96 3.72 14.85
C ASP A 140 -11.74 4.41 15.49
N GLY A 141 -10.56 3.84 15.33
CA GLY A 141 -9.34 4.35 15.96
C GLY A 141 -9.27 4.19 17.49
N THR A 142 -10.32 3.69 18.14
CA THR A 142 -10.28 3.31 19.56
C THR A 142 -9.28 2.18 19.81
N PRO A 143 -8.61 2.14 20.97
CA PRO A 143 -7.75 1.01 21.32
C PRO A 143 -8.48 -0.33 21.25
N LEU A 144 -9.78 -0.36 21.58
CA LEU A 144 -10.61 -1.56 21.50
C LEU A 144 -10.73 -2.06 20.07
N SER A 145 -11.12 -1.19 19.12
CA SER A 145 -11.20 -1.54 17.68
C SER A 145 -9.88 -2.12 17.16
N LEU A 146 -8.77 -1.46 17.47
CA LEU A 146 -7.45 -1.88 16.99
C LEU A 146 -6.96 -3.19 17.60
N TRP A 147 -7.17 -3.40 18.91
CA TRP A 147 -6.81 -4.66 19.55
C TRP A 147 -7.71 -5.80 19.10
N PHE A 148 -9.01 -5.53 18.89
CA PHE A 148 -9.92 -6.52 18.32
C PHE A 148 -9.47 -6.97 16.93
N LEU A 149 -9.13 -6.04 16.04
CA LEU A 149 -8.61 -6.35 14.71
C LEU A 149 -7.31 -7.16 14.80
N ARG A 150 -6.34 -6.71 15.60
CA ARG A 150 -5.03 -7.37 15.73
C ARG A 150 -5.14 -8.78 16.31
N ILE A 151 -5.93 -8.96 17.37
CA ILE A 151 -6.12 -10.27 18.01
C ILE A 151 -6.87 -11.21 17.07
N SER A 152 -7.89 -10.73 16.35
CA SER A 152 -8.62 -11.54 15.38
C SER A 152 -7.72 -12.01 14.24
N CYS A 153 -6.91 -11.10 13.68
CA CYS A 153 -5.90 -11.44 12.69
C CYS A 153 -4.88 -12.45 13.24
N LEU A 154 -4.33 -12.22 14.43
CA LEU A 154 -3.36 -13.12 15.06
C LEU A 154 -3.95 -14.51 15.34
N ALA A 155 -5.21 -14.59 15.75
CA ALA A 155 -5.90 -15.85 15.98
C ALA A 155 -6.09 -16.64 14.68
N VAL A 156 -6.58 -15.99 13.61
CA VAL A 156 -6.74 -16.65 12.30
C VAL A 156 -5.39 -17.05 11.72
N TRP A 157 -4.37 -16.19 11.86
CA TRP A 157 -3.00 -16.50 11.47
C TRP A 157 -2.49 -17.76 12.20
N GLY A 158 -2.63 -17.83 13.52
CA GLY A 158 -2.16 -18.94 14.34
C GLY A 158 -2.86 -20.26 14.01
N VAL A 159 -4.19 -20.24 13.83
CA VAL A 159 -4.96 -21.42 13.43
C VAL A 159 -4.55 -21.89 12.03
N SER A 160 -4.42 -20.97 11.09
CA SER A 160 -4.05 -21.27 9.70
C SER A 160 -2.62 -21.79 9.58
N PHE A 161 -1.69 -21.20 10.33
CA PHE A 161 -0.31 -21.64 10.44
C PHE A 161 -0.22 -23.07 11.01
N PHE A 162 -0.97 -23.35 12.08
CA PHE A 162 -1.03 -24.69 12.67
C PHE A 162 -1.57 -25.72 11.69
N VAL A 163 -2.68 -25.43 10.99
CA VAL A 163 -3.27 -26.34 10.00
C VAL A 163 -2.31 -26.58 8.83
N ALA A 164 -1.60 -25.55 8.36
CA ALA A 164 -0.62 -25.69 7.29
C ALA A 164 0.54 -26.63 7.71
N ILE A 165 1.15 -26.39 8.88
CA ILE A 165 2.25 -27.26 9.38
C ILE A 165 1.76 -28.68 9.63
N ALA A 166 0.62 -28.84 10.29
CA ALA A 166 0.07 -30.16 10.57
C ALA A 166 -0.18 -30.94 9.27
N THR A 167 -0.59 -30.25 8.20
CA THR A 167 -0.78 -30.84 6.87
C THR A 167 0.56 -31.23 6.22
N PHE A 168 1.55 -30.34 6.22
CA PHE A 168 2.86 -30.58 5.60
C PHE A 168 3.65 -31.68 6.32
N GLN A 169 3.64 -31.70 7.65
CA GLN A 169 4.34 -32.70 8.47
C GLN A 169 3.53 -33.98 8.71
N GLN A 170 2.30 -34.06 8.19
CA GLN A 170 1.36 -35.18 8.41
C GLN A 170 1.11 -35.51 9.89
N PHE A 171 0.96 -34.48 10.73
CA PHE A 171 0.75 -34.63 12.16
C PHE A 171 -0.70 -34.24 12.54
N ALA A 172 -1.17 -34.67 13.72
CA ALA A 172 -2.52 -34.38 14.23
C ALA A 172 -3.69 -34.84 13.32
N GLY A 173 -3.48 -35.90 12.53
CA GLY A 173 -4.51 -36.48 11.65
C GLY A 173 -4.65 -35.81 10.29
N PHE A 174 -3.91 -34.72 10.04
CA PHE A 174 -3.81 -34.11 8.73
C PHE A 174 -2.81 -34.87 7.86
N LYS A 175 -3.07 -34.92 6.54
CA LYS A 175 -2.21 -35.60 5.57
C LYS A 175 -2.06 -34.72 4.34
N TYR A 176 -0.83 -34.62 3.81
CA TYR A 176 -0.60 -33.94 2.54
C TYR A 176 -1.36 -34.57 1.36
N THR A 177 -1.70 -35.87 1.43
CA THR A 177 -2.46 -36.59 0.37
C THR A 177 -3.94 -36.24 0.32
N LYS A 178 -4.50 -35.67 1.39
CA LYS A 178 -5.89 -35.20 1.46
C LYS A 178 -5.95 -33.90 2.24
N PRO A 179 -5.42 -32.80 1.68
CA PRO A 179 -5.19 -31.54 2.39
C PRO A 179 -6.46 -30.68 2.50
N ILE A 180 -7.56 -31.25 3.00
CA ILE A 180 -8.88 -30.59 3.06
C ILE A 180 -8.83 -29.32 3.92
N GLY A 181 -8.16 -29.37 5.08
CA GLY A 181 -8.03 -28.20 5.96
C GLY A 181 -7.30 -27.04 5.29
N LEU A 182 -6.21 -27.34 4.59
CA LEU A 182 -5.46 -26.35 3.82
C LEU A 182 -6.29 -25.78 2.66
N TRP A 183 -7.07 -26.61 1.98
CA TRP A 183 -7.98 -26.18 0.91
C TRP A 183 -9.03 -25.18 1.41
N ILE A 184 -9.62 -25.43 2.57
CA ILE A 184 -10.60 -24.51 3.18
C ILE A 184 -9.94 -23.16 3.48
N ILE A 185 -8.75 -23.17 4.07
CA ILE A 185 -8.07 -21.95 4.53
C ILE A 185 -7.49 -21.13 3.38
N TYR A 186 -6.93 -21.80 2.37
CA TYR A 186 -6.21 -21.14 1.27
C TYR A 186 -7.14 -20.71 0.12
N ILE A 187 -8.24 -21.43 -0.11
CA ILE A 187 -9.16 -21.15 -1.22
C ILE A 187 -10.51 -20.64 -0.72
N LEU A 188 -11.22 -21.44 0.09
CA LEU A 188 -12.61 -21.14 0.45
C LEU A 188 -12.74 -19.91 1.36
N TRP A 189 -11.87 -19.79 2.36
CA TRP A 189 -11.91 -18.70 3.33
C TRP A 189 -11.67 -17.32 2.67
N PRO A 190 -10.60 -17.12 1.87
CA PRO A 190 -10.44 -15.89 1.06
C PRO A 190 -11.64 -15.54 0.19
N LEU A 191 -12.24 -16.54 -0.46
CA LEU A 191 -13.39 -16.34 -1.32
C LEU A 191 -14.60 -15.85 -0.51
N VAL A 192 -14.92 -16.51 0.60
CA VAL A 192 -16.03 -16.13 1.49
C VAL A 192 -15.82 -14.73 2.06
N CYS A 193 -14.61 -14.42 2.55
CA CYS A 193 -14.29 -13.10 3.09
C CYS A 193 -14.45 -11.99 2.04
N THR A 194 -13.98 -12.24 0.81
CA THR A 194 -14.10 -11.27 -0.29
C THR A 194 -15.56 -11.03 -0.68
N VAL A 195 -16.37 -12.08 -0.79
CA VAL A 195 -17.81 -11.94 -1.11
C VAL A 195 -18.54 -11.16 -0.03
N ILE A 196 -18.31 -11.48 1.25
CA ILE A 196 -18.90 -10.74 2.38
C ILE A 196 -18.48 -9.28 2.34
N TYR A 197 -17.20 -9.00 2.09
CA TYR A 197 -16.67 -7.65 1.97
C TYR A 197 -17.36 -6.87 0.84
N ILE A 198 -17.47 -7.44 -0.36
CA ILE A 198 -18.11 -6.77 -1.51
C ILE A 198 -19.58 -6.44 -1.20
N VAL A 199 -20.32 -7.42 -0.67
CA VAL A 199 -21.74 -7.22 -0.33
C VAL A 199 -21.90 -6.16 0.75
N SER A 200 -21.05 -6.18 1.78
CA SER A 200 -21.10 -5.19 2.86
C SER A 200 -20.76 -3.78 2.36
N GLN A 201 -19.75 -3.62 1.50
CA GLN A 201 -19.41 -2.31 0.92
C GLN A 201 -20.52 -1.78 0.01
N LEU A 202 -21.14 -2.64 -0.81
CA LEU A 202 -22.28 -2.23 -1.63
C LEU A 202 -23.46 -1.77 -0.77
N ILE A 203 -23.79 -2.48 0.31
CA ILE A 203 -24.86 -2.08 1.24
C ILE A 203 -24.56 -0.71 1.84
N LEU A 204 -23.32 -0.50 2.30
CA LEU A 204 -22.88 0.76 2.90
C LEU A 204 -23.04 1.92 1.91
N VAL A 205 -22.56 1.76 0.67
CA VAL A 205 -22.63 2.84 -0.33
C VAL A 205 -24.09 3.12 -0.73
N PHE A 206 -24.93 2.10 -0.89
CA PHE A 206 -26.33 2.32 -1.28
C PHE A 206 -27.22 2.88 -0.17
N ARG A 207 -26.92 2.59 1.10
CA ARG A 207 -27.77 2.95 2.23
C ARG A 207 -27.32 4.21 2.96
N THR A 208 -26.01 4.48 2.98
CA THR A 208 -25.43 5.48 3.87
C THR A 208 -24.80 6.66 3.13
N LEU A 209 -24.25 6.45 1.92
CA LEU A 209 -23.52 7.50 1.19
C LEU A 209 -24.39 8.16 0.13
N ASP A 210 -24.29 9.49 0.02
CA ASP A 210 -24.91 10.27 -1.05
C ASP A 210 -24.10 10.23 -2.36
N ASP A 211 -22.77 10.17 -2.27
CA ASP A 211 -21.89 10.01 -3.43
C ASP A 211 -21.79 8.54 -3.86
N ARG A 212 -22.11 8.28 -5.14
CA ARG A 212 -22.08 6.95 -5.76
C ARG A 212 -20.80 6.68 -6.55
N TRP A 213 -19.88 7.63 -6.64
CA TRP A 213 -18.58 7.41 -7.26
C TRP A 213 -17.83 6.17 -6.72
N PRO A 214 -17.83 5.87 -5.40
CA PRO A 214 -17.14 4.70 -4.85
C PRO A 214 -17.65 3.34 -5.39
N ILE A 215 -18.85 3.29 -5.98
CA ILE A 215 -19.38 2.07 -6.61
C ILE A 215 -18.47 1.63 -7.76
N GLY A 216 -17.92 2.58 -8.51
CA GLY A 216 -16.98 2.29 -9.59
C GLY A 216 -15.75 1.55 -9.09
N ASP A 217 -15.16 2.01 -7.98
CA ASP A 217 -13.99 1.38 -7.37
C ASP A 217 -14.29 -0.06 -6.89
N ILE A 218 -15.46 -0.30 -6.29
CA ILE A 218 -15.90 -1.65 -5.88
C ILE A 218 -16.04 -2.58 -7.10
N VAL A 219 -16.69 -2.10 -8.17
CA VAL A 219 -16.90 -2.89 -9.39
C VAL A 219 -15.59 -3.21 -10.09
N PHE A 220 -14.70 -2.23 -10.25
CA PHE A 220 -13.39 -2.45 -10.85
C PHE A 220 -12.52 -3.36 -9.99
N GLY A 221 -12.51 -3.19 -8.67
CA GLY A 221 -11.80 -4.09 -7.76
C GLY A 221 -12.29 -5.53 -7.86
N THR A 222 -13.61 -5.73 -7.84
CA THR A 222 -14.23 -7.07 -7.98
C THR A 222 -13.93 -7.69 -9.34
N ALA A 223 -13.95 -6.90 -10.41
CA ALA A 223 -13.61 -7.36 -11.75
C ALA A 223 -12.15 -7.83 -11.82
N PHE A 224 -11.20 -7.02 -11.33
CA PHE A 224 -9.78 -7.42 -11.30
C PHE A 224 -9.53 -8.66 -10.45
N PHE A 225 -10.17 -8.77 -9.28
CA PHE A 225 -10.10 -9.98 -8.45
C PHE A 225 -10.62 -11.21 -9.20
N THR A 226 -11.80 -11.11 -9.82
CA THR A 226 -12.43 -12.23 -10.54
C THR A 226 -11.58 -12.64 -11.76
N ILE A 227 -11.06 -11.66 -12.51
CA ILE A 227 -10.16 -11.89 -13.63
C ILE A 227 -8.88 -12.59 -13.13
N ALA A 228 -8.31 -12.17 -12.00
CA ALA A 228 -7.14 -12.84 -11.42
C ALA A 228 -7.40 -14.34 -11.18
N GLN A 229 -8.51 -14.68 -10.53
CA GLN A 229 -8.86 -16.09 -10.25
C GLN A 229 -9.08 -16.89 -11.55
N VAL A 230 -9.76 -16.30 -12.54
CA VAL A 230 -10.03 -16.96 -13.82
C VAL A 230 -8.76 -17.17 -14.62
N LEU A 231 -7.86 -16.18 -14.69
CA LEU A 231 -6.58 -16.32 -15.38
C LEU A 231 -5.71 -17.40 -14.74
N LEU A 232 -5.69 -17.48 -13.41
CA LEU A 232 -4.91 -18.47 -12.68
C LEU A 232 -5.47 -19.89 -12.84
N PHE A 233 -6.76 -20.11 -12.56
CA PHE A 233 -7.32 -21.47 -12.50
C PHE A 233 -7.78 -22.03 -13.86
N ALA A 234 -8.15 -21.18 -14.82
CA ALA A 234 -8.69 -21.64 -16.10
C ALA A 234 -7.71 -21.48 -17.27
N PHE A 235 -6.95 -20.37 -17.32
CA PHE A 235 -6.16 -20.01 -18.49
C PHE A 235 -4.64 -20.07 -18.30
N SER A 236 -4.14 -20.38 -17.10
CA SER A 236 -2.70 -20.33 -16.79
C SER A 236 -1.83 -21.12 -17.79
N VAL A 237 -2.19 -22.37 -18.08
CA VAL A 237 -1.46 -23.22 -19.04
C VAL A 237 -1.56 -22.67 -20.47
N THR A 238 -2.74 -22.25 -20.90
CA THR A 238 -2.97 -21.67 -22.24
C THR A 238 -2.13 -20.42 -22.46
N ILE A 239 -2.01 -19.55 -21.45
CA ILE A 239 -1.19 -18.34 -21.49
C ILE A 239 0.29 -18.71 -21.58
N CYS A 240 0.74 -19.64 -20.74
CA CYS A 240 2.12 -20.07 -20.68
C CYS A 240 2.60 -20.68 -22.02
N ASP A 241 1.77 -21.50 -22.67
CA ASP A 241 2.05 -22.06 -23.99
C ASP A 241 2.04 -20.99 -25.09
N SER A 242 1.08 -20.07 -25.06
CA SER A 242 0.93 -19.01 -26.06
C SER A 242 2.11 -18.03 -26.07
N ILE A 243 2.71 -17.79 -24.91
CA ILE A 243 3.86 -16.87 -24.74
C ILE A 243 5.16 -17.67 -24.62
N LYS A 244 5.23 -18.91 -25.14
CA LYS A 244 6.47 -19.73 -25.22
C LYS A 244 7.25 -19.83 -23.90
N HIS A 245 6.54 -19.87 -22.78
CA HIS A 245 7.10 -19.95 -21.42
C HIS A 245 7.91 -18.71 -20.98
N TYR A 246 7.68 -17.52 -21.56
CA TYR A 246 8.27 -16.27 -21.04
C TYR A 246 7.48 -15.69 -19.85
N ILE A 247 6.17 -15.94 -19.82
CA ILE A 247 5.23 -15.46 -18.81
C ILE A 247 4.28 -16.61 -18.48
N ASP A 248 3.87 -16.73 -17.23
CA ASP A 248 2.90 -17.72 -16.76
C ASP A 248 1.61 -17.06 -16.22
N GLY A 249 0.65 -17.88 -15.80
CA GLY A 249 -0.60 -17.38 -15.21
C GLY A 249 -0.40 -16.66 -13.87
N LEU A 250 0.70 -16.95 -13.14
CA LEU A 250 0.99 -16.32 -11.86
C LEU A 250 1.37 -14.85 -12.02
N PHE A 251 2.12 -14.49 -13.06
CA PHE A 251 2.39 -13.10 -13.39
C PHE A 251 1.11 -12.27 -13.51
N PHE A 252 0.14 -12.75 -14.30
CA PHE A 252 -1.12 -12.04 -14.50
C PHE A 252 -2.01 -12.06 -13.25
N PHE A 253 -1.98 -13.16 -12.49
CA PHE A 253 -2.66 -13.23 -11.21
C PHE A 253 -2.14 -12.17 -10.24
N THR A 254 -0.83 -12.09 -10.01
CA THR A 254 -0.22 -11.12 -9.10
C THR A 254 -0.48 -9.68 -9.56
N LEU A 255 -0.42 -9.41 -10.87
CA LEU A 255 -0.74 -8.10 -11.44
C LEU A 255 -2.22 -7.72 -11.20
N CYS A 256 -3.15 -8.61 -11.51
CA CYS A 256 -4.57 -8.34 -11.30
C CYS A 256 -4.92 -8.25 -9.80
N MET A 257 -4.26 -9.02 -8.93
CA MET A 257 -4.39 -8.90 -7.48
C MET A 257 -3.89 -7.55 -6.97
N LEU A 258 -2.74 -7.07 -7.45
CA LEU A 258 -2.26 -5.72 -7.18
C LEU A 258 -3.31 -4.67 -7.55
N LEU A 259 -3.83 -4.72 -8.79
CA LEU A 259 -4.85 -3.77 -9.25
C LEU A 259 -6.11 -3.83 -8.39
N SER A 260 -6.54 -5.02 -7.97
CA SER A 260 -7.65 -5.18 -7.03
C SER A 260 -7.37 -4.50 -5.68
N VAL A 261 -6.18 -4.69 -5.11
CA VAL A 261 -5.76 -4.04 -3.85
C VAL A 261 -5.67 -2.53 -4.01
N MET A 262 -5.23 -2.03 -5.16
CA MET A 262 -5.25 -0.60 -5.47
C MET A 262 -6.67 -0.03 -5.53
N MET A 263 -7.65 -0.79 -6.00
CA MET A 263 -9.05 -0.36 -5.98
C MET A 263 -9.62 -0.38 -4.55
N VAL A 264 -9.19 -1.29 -3.67
CA VAL A 264 -9.53 -1.23 -2.23
C VAL A 264 -8.99 0.06 -1.60
N TYR A 265 -7.74 0.45 -1.92
CA TYR A 265 -7.18 1.73 -1.50
C TYR A 265 -7.99 2.91 -2.03
N LYS A 266 -8.30 2.95 -3.34
CA LYS A 266 -9.07 4.04 -3.95
C LYS A 266 -10.47 4.15 -3.36
N TYR A 267 -11.12 3.03 -3.12
CA TYR A 267 -12.41 2.98 -2.44
C TYR A 267 -12.32 3.64 -1.05
N TRP A 268 -11.35 3.23 -0.23
CA TRP A 268 -11.13 3.83 1.10
C TRP A 268 -10.81 5.33 1.02
N ASP A 269 -9.99 5.74 0.05
CA ASP A 269 -9.65 7.14 -0.19
C ASP A 269 -10.89 7.96 -0.58
N SER A 270 -11.77 7.38 -1.43
CA SER A 270 -12.97 8.06 -1.93
C SER A 270 -14.03 8.29 -0.86
N ILE A 271 -14.15 7.40 0.13
CA ILE A 271 -15.10 7.58 1.24
C ILE A 271 -14.56 8.49 2.37
N THR A 272 -13.29 8.89 2.31
CA THR A 272 -12.61 9.72 3.32
C THR A 272 -12.11 11.07 2.74
N LYS A 273 -12.84 11.64 1.77
CA LYS A 273 -12.45 12.87 1.06
C LYS A 273 -12.64 14.15 1.89
N GLU A 274 -13.54 14.15 2.86
CA GLU A 274 -14.03 15.37 3.56
C GLU A 274 -13.06 15.90 4.63
N ASP A 275 -11.94 15.22 4.87
CA ASP A 275 -10.95 15.65 5.87
C ASP A 275 -9.94 16.69 5.36
N LEU A 276 -9.83 16.89 4.04
CA LEU A 276 -8.85 17.81 3.47
C LEU A 276 -9.40 19.25 3.29
N GLU A 277 -10.72 19.44 3.34
CA GLU A 277 -11.36 20.76 3.24
C GLU A 277 -11.26 21.59 4.52
N PHE A 278 -11.03 20.96 5.67
CA PHE A 278 -10.71 21.67 6.92
C PHE A 278 -9.22 22.00 7.08
N SER A 279 -8.36 21.58 6.15
CA SER A 279 -6.95 22.01 6.02
C SER A 279 -6.76 23.14 5.01
N VAL A 280 -7.84 23.85 4.66
CA VAL A 280 -7.73 25.12 3.92
C VAL A 280 -7.35 26.24 4.90
N GLY A 281 -6.05 26.42 5.11
CA GLY A 281 -5.43 27.73 5.36
C GLY A 281 -5.23 28.18 6.81
N SER A 282 -4.14 27.75 7.44
CA SER A 282 -3.43 28.61 8.43
C SER A 282 -2.79 29.87 7.81
N LYS A 283 -3.17 30.25 6.58
CA LYS A 283 -3.13 31.66 6.19
C LYS A 283 -4.41 32.27 6.76
N ALA A 284 -4.30 32.67 8.03
CA ALA A 284 -5.26 33.50 8.71
C ALA A 284 -5.89 34.50 7.72
N ALA A 285 -7.23 34.49 7.70
CA ALA A 285 -8.07 35.62 7.38
C ALA A 285 -7.29 36.93 7.12
N VAL A 286 -7.00 37.22 5.85
CA VAL A 286 -6.78 38.59 5.39
C VAL A 286 -8.16 39.25 5.28
N TRP A 287 -8.87 39.33 6.41
CA TRP A 287 -9.85 40.38 6.61
C TRP A 287 -9.05 41.55 7.19
N GLU A 288 -8.21 42.17 6.37
CA GLU A 288 -7.82 43.55 6.65
C GLU A 288 -9.11 44.38 6.54
N VAL A 289 -9.76 44.62 7.67
CA VAL A 289 -10.67 45.74 7.80
C VAL A 289 -9.81 46.99 7.65
N LYS A 290 -9.65 47.48 6.43
CA LYS A 290 -9.16 48.83 6.17
C LYS A 290 -10.28 49.78 6.58
N ASP A 291 -10.36 50.07 7.87
CA ASP A 291 -11.27 51.09 8.39
C ASP A 291 -10.81 52.47 7.85
N PRO A 292 -11.54 53.11 6.93
CA PRO A 292 -11.09 54.35 6.30
C PRO A 292 -11.02 55.53 7.27
N LEU A 293 -11.60 55.39 8.47
CA LEU A 293 -11.62 56.43 9.50
C LEU A 293 -10.32 56.54 10.32
N LEU A 294 -9.43 55.54 10.26
CA LEU A 294 -8.08 55.63 10.83
C LEU A 294 -7.03 56.15 9.84
N ALA A 295 -7.38 56.28 8.56
CA ALA A 295 -6.50 56.83 7.51
C ALA A 295 -6.59 58.36 7.38
N GLY A 296 -7.26 59.05 8.31
CA GLY A 296 -7.58 60.47 8.23
C GLY A 296 -7.13 61.28 9.44
N ALA A 297 -5.82 61.37 9.71
CA ALA A 297 -5.25 62.45 10.54
C ALA A 297 -3.73 62.57 10.35
N GLY A 298 -3.31 63.23 9.27
CA GLY A 298 -1.95 63.79 9.20
C GLY A 298 -1.25 63.64 7.85
N ALA A 299 -1.11 64.77 7.15
CA ALA A 299 -0.35 64.99 5.91
C ALA A 299 -0.94 64.27 4.68
N GLY A 300 -1.57 64.94 3.71
CA GLY A 300 -1.20 66.20 3.10
C GLY A 300 -0.66 65.91 1.70
N GLY A 301 -1.51 66.03 0.68
CA GLY A 301 -1.10 65.93 -0.73
C GLY A 301 -2.07 65.12 -1.58
N MET A 302 -2.83 65.83 -2.43
CA MET A 302 -3.58 65.29 -3.55
C MET A 302 -2.65 64.64 -4.57
N ASP A 303 -3.02 63.49 -5.13
CA ASP A 303 -3.20 63.38 -6.58
C ASP A 303 -3.96 62.10 -6.94
N TYR A 304 -5.07 62.30 -7.66
CA TYR A 304 -5.80 61.26 -8.40
C TYR A 304 -5.19 61.23 -9.80
N SER A 305 -4.53 60.14 -10.17
CA SER A 305 -4.27 59.82 -11.58
C SER A 305 -4.57 58.34 -11.85
N THR A 306 -5.57 58.19 -12.71
CA THR A 306 -6.03 57.00 -13.41
C THR A 306 -4.96 56.50 -14.40
N GLU A 307 -5.07 55.22 -14.81
CA GLU A 307 -4.32 54.53 -15.89
C GLU A 307 -2.92 54.02 -15.45
N GLU A 308 -2.46 52.78 -15.72
CA GLU A 308 -2.71 51.80 -16.77
C GLU A 308 -2.53 50.35 -16.28
N ASP A 309 -3.25 49.43 -16.91
CA ASP A 309 -3.02 47.98 -16.91
C ASP A 309 -1.64 47.61 -17.47
N ASN A 310 -0.87 46.77 -16.75
CA ASN A 310 -0.13 45.61 -17.29
C ASN A 310 0.85 45.02 -16.26
N ALA A 311 0.47 43.94 -15.58
CA ALA A 311 1.41 42.89 -15.16
C ALA A 311 0.65 41.65 -14.68
N SER A 312 0.23 40.82 -15.63
CA SER A 312 -0.09 39.41 -15.41
C SER A 312 1.12 38.71 -14.78
N ASN A 313 1.04 38.36 -13.49
CA ASN A 313 2.13 37.70 -12.77
C ASN A 313 2.16 36.17 -13.00
N TYR A 314 1.97 35.75 -14.25
CA TYR A 314 2.26 34.40 -14.73
C TYR A 314 3.64 34.46 -15.40
N HIS A 315 4.72 34.36 -14.62
CA HIS A 315 5.97 33.69 -15.02
C HIS A 315 7.06 33.87 -13.94
N GLY A 316 7.66 32.75 -13.51
CA GLY A 316 9.07 32.74 -13.12
C GLY A 316 9.42 32.77 -11.63
N GLY A 317 8.93 31.82 -10.84
CA GLY A 317 9.49 31.51 -9.52
C GLY A 317 9.50 30.01 -9.29
N GLY A 318 10.67 29.38 -9.35
CA GLY A 318 10.82 27.93 -9.13
C GLY A 318 10.36 27.51 -7.72
N PRO A 319 9.94 26.24 -7.54
CA PRO A 319 9.41 25.78 -6.26
C PRO A 319 10.50 25.85 -5.18
N ALA A 320 10.14 26.37 -4.00
CA ALA A 320 10.98 26.30 -2.83
C ALA A 320 11.16 24.83 -2.40
N SER A 321 12.40 24.39 -2.28
CA SER A 321 12.79 23.04 -1.84
C SER A 321 12.29 22.74 -0.41
N LEU A 322 11.81 21.50 -0.22
CA LEU A 322 11.22 21.00 1.02
C LEU A 322 12.26 20.46 2.04
N VAL A 323 13.53 20.85 1.91
CA VAL A 323 14.60 20.48 2.84
C VAL A 323 15.53 21.67 3.07
N GLY A 324 15.55 22.18 4.31
CA GLY A 324 16.56 23.13 4.82
C GLY A 324 16.42 24.57 4.32
N GLY A 325 15.89 25.46 5.16
CA GLY A 325 15.67 26.87 4.82
C GLY A 325 16.94 27.64 4.44
N VAL A 326 16.87 28.48 3.40
CA VAL A 326 16.97 29.96 3.40
C VAL A 326 16.47 30.43 2.02
N SER A 327 15.56 31.42 1.95
CA SER A 327 15.10 31.97 0.66
C SER A 327 16.06 33.03 0.13
N GLY A 328 16.38 32.96 -1.17
CA GLY A 328 17.35 33.78 -1.89
C GLY A 328 16.95 35.25 -2.09
N GLY A 329 16.80 36.00 -1.00
CA GLY A 329 16.65 37.46 -1.00
C GLY A 329 17.84 38.21 -0.41
N GLN A 330 18.96 37.53 -0.11
CA GLN A 330 20.12 38.11 0.59
C GLN A 330 21.34 38.39 -0.32
N LEU A 331 21.21 38.30 -1.63
CA LEU A 331 22.26 38.70 -2.58
C LEU A 331 21.71 39.80 -3.51
N TYR A 332 22.44 40.93 -3.62
CA TYR A 332 22.18 42.17 -4.39
C TYR A 332 21.24 43.18 -3.71
N GLY A 333 21.58 44.44 -3.39
CA GLY A 333 22.74 45.33 -3.55
C GLY A 333 22.39 46.73 -2.97
N ALA A 334 23.37 47.45 -2.39
CA ALA A 334 23.29 48.73 -1.65
C ALA A 334 23.21 50.00 -2.58
N PRO A 335 23.45 51.29 -2.17
CA PRO A 335 23.63 51.98 -0.87
C PRO A 335 22.99 53.43 -0.74
N HIS A 336 23.27 54.12 0.40
CA HIS A 336 23.25 55.58 0.71
C HIS A 336 22.00 56.30 1.28
N HIS A 337 22.01 56.69 2.57
CA HIS A 337 22.38 58.05 3.07
C HIS A 337 22.26 58.17 4.62
N GLN A 338 23.27 58.75 5.25
CA GLN A 338 23.38 59.20 6.66
C GLN A 338 23.09 60.73 6.73
N PRO A 339 22.83 61.41 7.89
CA PRO A 339 23.71 61.40 9.09
C PRO A 339 23.08 61.69 10.50
N TYR A 340 23.98 61.74 11.51
CA TYR A 340 23.88 62.23 12.91
C TYR A 340 23.24 61.28 13.96
N GLY A 341 23.82 60.95 15.13
CA GLY A 341 25.08 61.27 15.82
C GLY A 341 24.94 60.90 17.32
N GLY A 342 25.90 60.17 17.92
CA GLY A 342 25.97 59.94 19.38
C GLY A 342 26.78 58.69 19.79
N PRO A 343 27.58 58.69 20.89
CA PRO A 343 28.85 57.94 20.93
C PRO A 343 28.92 56.73 21.88
N GLN A 344 29.74 55.76 21.45
CA GLN A 344 30.66 54.86 22.20
C GLN A 344 30.18 54.04 23.41
N LYS A 345 30.34 52.71 23.32
CA LYS A 345 31.42 51.96 24.00
C LYS A 345 31.41 50.44 23.69
N GLY A 346 32.58 49.92 23.32
CA GLY A 346 33.06 48.59 23.73
C GLY A 346 32.80 47.41 22.79
N GLY A 347 33.78 47.02 21.98
CA GLY A 347 33.80 45.77 21.22
C GLY A 347 34.98 44.86 21.60
N MET A 348 34.87 43.58 21.25
CA MET A 348 35.97 42.64 20.96
C MET A 348 35.33 41.36 20.38
N ARG A 349 35.38 41.06 19.07
CA ARG A 349 36.46 40.50 18.24
C ARG A 349 37.13 39.24 18.84
N GLY A 350 37.03 38.13 18.11
CA GLY A 350 37.92 36.97 18.26
C GLY A 350 37.46 35.73 17.49
N TYR A 351 37.79 35.65 16.19
CA TYR A 351 38.16 34.36 15.55
C TYR A 351 39.60 34.03 15.99
N PRO A 352 40.07 32.76 15.98
CA PRO A 352 40.76 32.23 14.79
C PRO A 352 40.56 30.68 14.63
N PRO A 353 41.39 29.91 13.89
CA PRO A 353 40.95 29.26 12.66
C PRO A 353 41.22 27.73 12.63
N SER A 354 41.02 27.17 11.44
CA SER A 354 41.18 25.79 10.97
C SER A 354 42.51 25.06 11.24
N ALA A 355 42.36 23.74 11.45
CA ALA A 355 43.09 22.59 10.87
C ALA A 355 44.60 22.38 11.15
N GLY A 356 44.94 21.13 11.48
CA GLY A 356 46.28 20.54 11.21
C GLY A 356 46.81 19.53 12.23
N ASP A 357 46.52 18.25 11.98
CA ASP A 357 47.48 17.12 11.89
C ASP A 357 48.53 16.78 12.99
N ARG A 358 48.66 15.44 13.20
CA ARG A 358 49.72 14.65 13.89
C ARG A 358 49.63 14.66 15.42
N TYR A 359 49.56 13.54 16.14
CA TYR A 359 50.13 12.19 16.00
C TYR A 359 49.18 11.13 16.57
#